data_AF-X8JP54-F1
#
_entry.id   AF-X8JP54-F1
#
_cell.length_a   1.000
_cell.length_b   1.000
_cell.length_c   1.000
_cell.angle_alpha   90.00
_cell.angle_beta   90.00
_cell.angle_gamma   90.00
#
_symmetry.space_group_name_H-M   'P 1'
#
loop_
_entity.id
_entity.type
_entity.pdbx_description
1 polymer ?
#
loop_
_entity_poly.entity_id
_entity_poly.type
_entity_poly.pdbx_seq_one_letter_code
_entity_poly.pdbx_strand_id
1 'polypeptide(L)' 'MASRSRQPTYITHVGPDADANEGAFSSFMKNEIWAADKRAGNISLLTGVGLFLGSIILVRNFGDLLIPA' A
#
# COMPACT_ATOMS: atom_id res chain seq x y z
N MET A 1 -41.80 -31.51 -28.96
CA MET A 1 -40.67 -31.89 -28.07
C MET A 1 -39.70 -30.73 -28.04
N ALA A 2 -39.75 -29.88 -27.00
CA ALA A 2 -38.87 -28.71 -26.87
C ALA A 2 -37.73 -29.05 -25.91
N SER A 3 -36.51 -29.11 -26.43
CA SER A 3 -35.29 -29.35 -25.67
C SER A 3 -35.01 -28.16 -24.77
N ARG A 4 -35.09 -28.35 -23.44
CA ARG A 4 -34.59 -27.39 -22.44
C ARG A 4 -33.09 -27.19 -22.66
N SER A 5 -32.73 -26.04 -23.20
CA SER A 5 -31.36 -25.53 -23.25
C SER A 5 -30.76 -25.50 -21.84
N ARG A 6 -29.74 -26.33 -21.61
CA ARG A 6 -28.86 -26.23 -20.44
C ARG A 6 -28.10 -24.92 -20.54
N GLN A 7 -28.58 -23.87 -19.90
CA GLN A 7 -27.79 -22.66 -19.69
C GLN A 7 -26.78 -22.95 -18.57
N PRO A 8 -25.46 -22.88 -18.83
CA PRO A 8 -24.50 -22.93 -17.74
C PRO A 8 -24.65 -21.63 -16.95
N THR A 9 -24.97 -21.75 -15.67
CA THR A 9 -24.92 -20.63 -14.73
C THR A 9 -23.46 -20.17 -14.65
N TYR A 10 -23.12 -19.11 -15.38
CA TYR A 10 -21.93 -18.35 -15.06
C TYR A 10 -22.19 -17.71 -13.71
N ILE A 11 -21.76 -18.39 -12.65
CA ILE A 11 -21.63 -17.78 -11.34
C ILE A 11 -20.51 -16.75 -11.50
N THR A 12 -20.89 -15.51 -11.81
CA THR A 12 -20.02 -14.36 -11.63
C THR A 12 -19.79 -14.28 -10.12
N HIS A 13 -18.75 -14.92 -9.63
CA HIS A 13 -18.22 -14.67 -8.30
C HIS A 13 -17.58 -13.27 -8.35
N VAL A 14 -18.40 -12.23 -8.32
CA VAL A 14 -17.93 -10.92 -7.84
C VAL A 14 -17.72 -11.14 -6.35
N GLY A 15 -16.49 -11.46 -5.96
CA GLY A 15 -16.12 -11.42 -4.55
C GLY A 15 -16.42 -10.01 -4.03
N PRO A 16 -16.93 -9.87 -2.80
CA PRO A 16 -17.27 -8.57 -2.22
C PRO A 16 -16.08 -7.61 -2.09
N ASP A 17 -14.87 -8.04 -2.44
CA ASP A 17 -13.61 -7.32 -2.20
C ASP A 17 -13.00 -6.66 -3.44
N ALA A 18 -13.60 -6.80 -4.62
CA ALA A 18 -13.14 -6.14 -5.84
C ALA A 18 -13.87 -4.80 -6.02
N ASP A 19 -13.54 -3.83 -5.18
CA ASP A 19 -13.96 -2.44 -5.37
C ASP A 19 -13.45 -1.94 -6.73
N ALA A 20 -14.34 -1.85 -7.71
CA ALA A 20 -14.05 -1.39 -9.08
C ALA A 20 -13.59 0.08 -9.16
N ASN A 21 -13.39 0.73 -8.01
CA ASN A 21 -12.97 2.10 -7.84
C ASN A 21 -11.65 2.20 -7.03
N GLU A 22 -10.86 1.14 -6.95
CA GLU A 22 -9.50 1.21 -6.41
C GLU A 22 -8.60 2.03 -7.35
N GLY A 23 -8.39 3.30 -7.01
CA GLY A 23 -7.43 4.16 -7.71
C GLY A 23 -6.02 3.56 -7.65
N ALA A 24 -5.19 3.86 -8.66
CA ALA A 24 -3.82 3.35 -8.79
C ALA A 24 -2.98 3.53 -7.50
N PHE A 25 -3.23 4.59 -6.75
CA PHE A 25 -2.63 4.82 -5.44
C PHE A 25 -3.09 3.82 -4.36
N SER A 26 -4.39 3.51 -4.28
CA SER A 26 -4.92 2.51 -3.33
C SER A 26 -4.36 1.12 -3.65
N SER A 27 -4.35 0.74 -4.92
CA SER A 27 -3.79 -0.54 -5.38
C SER A 27 -2.28 -0.62 -5.12
N PHE A 28 -1.54 0.49 -5.27
CA PHE A 28 -0.13 0.59 -4.90
C PHE A 28 0.08 0.41 -3.39
N MET A 29 -0.69 1.10 -2.53
CA MET A 29 -0.58 0.91 -1.08
C MET A 29 -0.81 -0.54 -0.66
N LYS A 30 -1.80 -1.22 -1.27
CA LYS A 30 -2.12 -2.63 -1.02
C LYS A 30 -1.02 -3.58 -1.50
N ASN A 31 -0.60 -3.45 -2.75
CA ASN A 31 0.30 -4.41 -3.39
C ASN A 31 1.78 -4.13 -3.15
N GLU A 32 2.16 -2.86 -3.02
CA GLU A 32 3.54 -2.50 -2.78
C GLU A 32 3.81 -2.38 -1.29
N ILE A 33 3.03 -1.63 -0.51
CA ILE A 33 3.36 -1.31 0.88
C ILE A 33 2.88 -2.38 1.88
N TRP A 34 1.67 -2.92 1.72
CA TRP A 34 1.10 -3.89 2.67
C TRP A 34 1.27 -5.36 2.26
N ALA A 35 1.72 -5.65 1.03
CA ALA A 35 1.93 -7.01 0.57
C ALA A 35 3.02 -7.73 1.38
N ALA A 36 2.74 -8.98 1.77
CA ALA A 36 3.61 -9.76 2.64
C ALA A 36 5.00 -10.02 2.03
N ASP A 37 5.07 -10.22 0.71
CA ASP A 37 6.31 -10.54 0.00
C ASP A 37 7.25 -9.34 -0.20
N LYS A 38 6.75 -8.11 -0.07
CA LYS A 38 7.54 -6.87 -0.20
C LYS A 38 7.89 -6.22 1.12
N ARG A 39 7.50 -6.82 2.26
CA ARG A 39 7.67 -6.28 3.61
C ARG A 39 9.10 -5.82 3.90
N ALA A 40 10.10 -6.62 3.54
CA ALA A 40 11.49 -6.27 3.80
C ALA A 40 11.91 -4.97 3.09
N GLY A 41 11.58 -4.81 1.81
CA GLY A 41 11.88 -3.60 1.05
C GLY A 41 11.09 -2.38 1.53
N ASN A 42 9.82 -2.56 1.88
CA ASN A 42 8.96 -1.48 2.38
C ASN A 42 9.41 -0.98 3.75
N ILE A 43 9.88 -1.88 4.62
CA ILE A 43 10.46 -1.49 5.91
C ILE A 43 11.69 -0.61 5.65
N SER A 44 12.59 -1.00 4.76
CA SER A 44 13.74 -0.15 4.41
C SER A 44 13.33 1.21 3.88
N LEU A 45 12.30 1.29 3.02
CA LEU A 45 11.77 2.55 2.51
C LEU A 45 11.16 3.41 3.64
N LEU A 46 10.33 2.81 4.49
CA LEU A 46 9.68 3.50 5.61
C LEU A 46 10.69 3.97 6.65
N THR A 47 11.70 3.16 6.95
CA THR A 47 12.82 3.53 7.80
C THR A 47 13.62 4.67 7.17
N GLY A 48 13.92 4.61 5.88
CA GLY A 48 14.64 5.67 5.17
C GLY A 48 13.90 7.00 5.18
N VAL A 49 12.62 7.01 4.81
CA VAL A 49 11.76 8.20 4.86
C VAL A 49 11.62 8.72 6.29
N GLY A 50 11.43 7.82 7.26
CA GLY A 50 11.32 8.17 8.67
C GLY A 50 12.59 8.81 9.23
N LEU A 51 13.76 8.24 8.94
CA LEU A 51 15.05 8.81 9.34
C LEU A 51 15.30 10.16 8.68
N PHE A 52 14.96 10.31 7.39
CA PHE A 52 15.11 11.58 6.68
C PHE A 52 14.26 12.68 7.32
N LEU A 53 12.95 12.46 7.49
CA LEU A 53 12.07 13.45 8.11
C LEU A 53 12.42 13.68 9.59
N GLY A 54 12.75 12.62 10.32
CA GLY A 54 13.16 12.69 11.72
C GLY A 54 14.42 13.53 11.92
N SER A 55 15.43 13.37 11.05
CA SER A 55 16.66 14.16 11.10
C SER A 55 16.41 15.65 10.81
N ILE A 56 15.52 15.97 9.87
CA ILE A 56 15.12 17.37 9.61
C ILE A 56 14.48 17.99 10.85
N ILE A 57 13.54 17.27 11.48
CA ILE A 57 12.87 17.75 12.70
C ILE A 57 13.89 17.91 13.84
N LEU A 58 14.81 16.97 13.99
CA LEU A 58 15.87 17.02 14.99
C LEU A 58 16.72 18.29 14.82
N VAL A 59 17.27 18.52 13.62
CA VAL A 59 18.13 19.68 13.36
C VAL A 59 17.35 20.99 13.46
N ARG A 60 16.08 21.02 13.04
CA ARG A 60 15.26 22.24 13.17
C ARG A 60 14.99 22.66 14.61
N ASN A 61 14.85 21.70 15.52
CA ASN A 61 14.50 22.00 16.91
C ASN A 61 15.71 22.03 17.86
N PHE A 62 16.76 21.28 17.54
CA PHE A 62 17.92 21.09 18.41
C PHE A 62 19.24 21.48 17.74
N GLY A 63 19.20 22.07 16.55
CA GLY A 63 20.40 22.42 15.78
C GLY A 63 21.34 23.37 16.52
N ASP A 64 20.80 24.31 17.30
CA ASP A 64 21.62 25.24 18.08
C ASP A 64 22.46 24.52 19.15
N LEU A 65 21.99 23.38 19.68
CA LEU A 65 22.77 22.56 20.63
C LEU A 65 23.97 21.86 19.98
N LEU A 66 24.00 21.77 18.65
CA LEU A 66 25.08 21.13 17.89
C LEU A 66 26.19 22.12 17.52
N ILE A 67 26.01 23.41 17.79
CA ILE A 67 27.01 24.45 17.56
C ILE A 67 27.79 24.65 18.87
N PRO A 68 29.10 24.30 18.92
CA PRO A 68 29.92 24.58 20.09
C PRO A 68 30.10 26.09 20.27
N ALA A 69 30.12 26.53 21.53
CA ALA A 69 30.24 27.92 21.95
C ALA A 69 31.52 28.61 21.44
#